data_AF-A0ABD5LVA9-F1
#
_entry.id   AF-A0ABD5LVA9-F1
#
_cell.length_a   1.000
_cell.length_b   1.000
_cell.length_c   1.000
_cell.angle_alpha   90.00
_cell.angle_beta   90.00
_cell.angle_gamma   90.00
#
_symmetry.space_group_name_H-M   'P 1'
#
loop_
_entity.id
_entity.type
_entity.pdbx_description
1 polymer ?
#
loop_
_entity_poly.entity_id
_entity_poly.type
_entity_poly.pdbx_seq_one_letter_code
_entity_poly.pdbx_strand_id
1 'polypeptide(L)'
;MMIKTSLALIPIDAHWWTAQSGALGTTFTFWDKEAKQFLQATQARPNQLDTLFNRYSVWHSLSLWKQTADKLMRRPFLLQAPRISDEGKLATIGDSFAQNQTDFLDVTDYHQLQTELGIHNWQDLPNYFTDQPEGFLSPLVLHIKSYNPLIWHEVEQCVIWEVVDNNGNSAFCAFIGKAKRKII
;
A
#
# COMPACT_ATOMS: atom_id res chain seq x y z
N MET A 1 -26.56 -7.77 7.34
CA MET A 1 -25.22 -7.17 7.16
C MET A 1 -24.95 -6.32 8.39
N MET A 2 -23.98 -6.71 9.24
CA MET A 2 -23.64 -5.88 10.41
C MET A 2 -23.00 -4.58 9.91
N ILE A 3 -23.63 -3.45 10.21
CA ILE A 3 -23.04 -2.14 9.97
C ILE A 3 -21.97 -1.97 11.06
N LYS A 4 -20.71 -2.24 10.74
CA LYS A 4 -19.61 -1.86 11.62
C LYS A 4 -19.61 -0.33 11.72
N THR A 5 -19.72 0.19 12.94
CA THR A 5 -19.70 1.63 13.21
C THR A 5 -18.32 2.23 12.98
N SER A 6 -17.26 1.44 13.16
CA SER A 6 -15.88 1.83 12.87
C SER A 6 -15.00 0.65 12.44
N LEU A 7 -13.91 0.94 11.72
CA LEU A 7 -12.83 0.00 11.41
C LEU A 7 -11.48 0.53 11.91
N ALA A 8 -10.70 -0.31 12.58
CA ALA A 8 -9.32 0.00 12.94
C ALA A 8 -8.39 -0.44 11.80
N LEU A 9 -7.77 0.54 11.13
CA LEU A 9 -7.01 0.32 9.91
C LEU A 9 -5.55 0.69 10.12
N ILE A 10 -4.66 -0.20 9.66
CA ILE A 10 -3.24 0.07 9.51
C ILE A 10 -2.93 0.37 8.04
N PRO A 11 -2.27 1.50 7.72
CA PRO A 11 -1.81 1.76 6.36
C PRO A 11 -0.65 0.82 5.97
N ILE A 12 -0.75 0.22 4.78
CA ILE A 12 0.25 -0.73 4.25
C ILE A 12 0.94 -0.18 3.01
N ASP A 13 0.17 0.26 2.01
CA ASP A 13 0.71 0.68 0.72
C ASP A 13 -0.16 1.75 0.05
N ALA A 14 0.47 2.56 -0.82
CA ALA A 14 -0.18 3.49 -1.71
C ALA A 14 0.45 3.41 -3.10
N HIS A 15 -0.27 2.78 -4.04
CA HIS A 15 0.22 2.53 -5.38
C HIS A 15 -0.44 3.46 -6.41
N TRP A 16 0.37 4.32 -7.04
CA TRP A 16 -0.04 5.10 -8.20
C TRP A 16 0.07 4.27 -9.48
N TRP A 17 -1.00 4.24 -10.28
CA TRP A 17 -1.04 3.49 -11.53
C TRP A 17 -1.66 4.31 -12.67
N THR A 18 -1.35 3.87 -13.89
CA THR A 18 -1.98 4.33 -15.12
C THR A 18 -2.37 3.09 -15.93
N ALA A 19 -3.64 2.94 -16.27
CA ALA A 19 -4.14 1.85 -17.08
C ALA A 19 -3.85 2.11 -18.57
N GLN A 20 -3.88 1.04 -19.38
CA GLN A 20 -3.71 1.14 -20.84
C GLN A 20 -4.76 2.04 -21.50
N SER A 21 -5.97 2.11 -20.94
CA SER A 21 -7.05 3.01 -21.39
C SER A 21 -6.74 4.50 -21.17
N GLY A 22 -5.65 4.84 -20.49
CA GLY A 22 -5.31 6.21 -20.11
C GLY A 22 -5.92 6.66 -18.78
N ALA A 23 -6.76 5.83 -18.16
CA ALA A 23 -7.23 6.05 -16.80
C ALA A 23 -6.04 6.04 -15.83
N LEU A 24 -6.12 6.84 -14.78
CA LEU A 24 -5.09 6.93 -13.76
C LEU A 24 -5.72 6.92 -12.38
N GLY A 25 -4.98 6.44 -11.40
CA GLY A 25 -5.49 6.37 -10.05
C GLY A 25 -4.42 6.08 -9.03
N THR A 26 -4.84 6.13 -7.77
CA THR A 26 -4.08 5.64 -6.63
C THR A 26 -4.95 4.69 -5.85
N THR A 27 -4.40 3.52 -5.58
CA THR A 27 -5.01 2.53 -4.69
C THR A 27 -4.25 2.53 -3.38
N PHE A 28 -4.97 2.75 -2.29
CA PHE A 28 -4.46 2.67 -0.93
C PHE A 28 -4.86 1.32 -0.34
N THR A 29 -3.91 0.64 0.29
CA THR A 29 -4.11 -0.65 0.94
C THR A 29 -3.99 -0.49 2.45
N PHE A 30 -4.96 -1.03 3.17
CA PHE A 30 -5.04 -1.02 4.62
C PHE A 30 -5.23 -2.43 5.15
N TRP A 31 -4.67 -2.72 6.32
CA TRP A 31 -4.94 -3.95 7.05
C TRP A 31 -6.02 -3.69 8.11
N ASP A 32 -7.12 -4.45 8.04
CA ASP A 32 -8.11 -4.56 9.10
C ASP A 32 -7.68 -5.67 10.07
N LYS A 33 -7.20 -5.28 11.25
CA LYS A 33 -6.72 -6.21 12.28
C LYS A 33 -7.81 -7.17 12.76
N GLU A 34 -9.05 -6.69 12.84
CA GLU A 34 -10.15 -7.45 13.45
C GLU A 34 -10.65 -8.52 12.49
N ALA A 35 -10.85 -8.15 11.22
CA ALA A 35 -11.30 -9.09 10.19
C ALA A 35 -10.14 -9.83 9.49
N LYS A 36 -8.89 -9.53 9.84
CA LYS A 36 -7.67 -10.16 9.31
C LYS A 36 -7.61 -10.16 7.78
N GLN A 37 -7.91 -9.01 7.17
CA GLN A 37 -7.98 -8.87 5.72
C GLN A 37 -7.37 -7.56 5.24
N PHE A 38 -6.97 -7.53 3.98
CA PHE A 38 -6.61 -6.28 3.30
C PHE A 38 -7.86 -5.64 2.71
N LEU A 39 -8.03 -4.36 3.00
CA LEU A 39 -9.05 -3.50 2.42
C LEU A 39 -8.40 -2.44 1.56
N GLN A 40 -9.00 -2.14 0.43
CA GLN A 40 -8.47 -1.17 -0.52
C GLN A 40 -9.44 -0.03 -0.79
N ALA A 41 -8.89 1.16 -0.97
CA ALA A 41 -9.63 2.34 -1.39
C ALA A 41 -8.95 2.93 -2.63
N THR A 42 -9.72 3.17 -3.69
CA THR A 42 -9.18 3.72 -4.94
C THR A 42 -9.76 5.09 -5.23
N GLN A 43 -8.88 6.04 -5.52
CA GLN A 43 -9.24 7.29 -6.18
C GLN A 43 -8.75 7.22 -7.62
N ALA A 44 -9.63 7.36 -8.59
CA ALA A 44 -9.28 7.27 -10.01
C ALA A 44 -9.95 8.37 -10.83
N ARG A 45 -9.36 8.62 -11.99
CA ARG A 45 -9.91 9.45 -13.07
C ARG A 45 -9.93 8.63 -14.36
N PRO A 46 -11.00 8.75 -15.17
CA PRO A 46 -11.14 7.97 -16.40
C PRO A 46 -10.13 8.39 -17.47
N ASN A 47 -9.57 9.59 -17.39
CA ASN A 47 -8.60 10.14 -18.33
C ASN A 47 -7.71 11.20 -17.64
N GLN A 48 -6.72 11.71 -18.38
CA GLN A 48 -5.74 12.69 -17.92
C GLN A 48 -6.19 14.16 -18.04
N LEU A 49 -7.49 14.42 -18.23
CA LEU A 49 -7.98 15.79 -18.39
C LEU A 49 -7.99 16.57 -17.06
N ASP A 50 -8.12 15.87 -15.93
CA ASP A 50 -8.01 16.47 -14.61
C ASP A 50 -6.54 16.68 -14.25
N THR A 51 -5.99 17.85 -14.63
CA THR A 51 -4.59 18.22 -14.36
C THR A 51 -4.29 18.38 -12.86
N LEU A 52 -5.33 18.59 -12.04
CA LEU A 52 -5.22 18.65 -10.59
C LEU A 52 -5.11 17.26 -9.97
N PHE A 53 -5.40 16.18 -10.70
CA PHE A 53 -5.23 14.81 -10.24
C PHE A 53 -3.86 14.24 -10.66
N ASN A 54 -2.88 14.44 -9.81
CA ASN A 54 -1.50 13.95 -9.99
C ASN A 54 -0.93 13.39 -8.67
N ARG A 55 0.19 12.66 -8.75
CA ARG A 55 0.83 12.02 -7.57
C ARG A 55 1.00 12.96 -6.38
N TYR A 56 1.45 14.19 -6.64
CA TYR A 56 1.68 15.17 -5.60
C TYR A 56 0.36 15.58 -4.93
N SER A 57 -0.65 15.95 -5.72
CA SER A 57 -1.96 16.34 -5.20
C SER A 57 -2.65 15.21 -4.43
N VAL A 58 -2.60 13.96 -4.91
CA VAL A 58 -3.19 12.81 -4.22
C VAL A 58 -2.56 12.62 -2.84
N TRP A 59 -1.23 12.79 -2.75
CA TRP A 59 -0.52 12.63 -1.49
C TRP A 59 -0.78 13.78 -0.51
N HIS A 60 -0.75 15.02 -0.99
CA HIS A 60 -0.66 16.21 -0.15
C HIS A 60 -1.94 17.03 -0.02
N SER A 61 -2.87 16.93 -0.97
CA SER A 61 -3.98 17.90 -1.09
C SER A 61 -5.35 17.26 -1.19
N LEU A 62 -5.49 16.16 -1.93
CA LEU A 62 -6.78 15.50 -2.10
C LEU A 62 -7.19 14.80 -0.80
N SER A 63 -8.48 14.90 -0.50
CA SER A 63 -9.02 14.29 0.70
C SER A 63 -9.37 12.82 0.46
N LEU A 64 -8.95 11.98 1.41
CA LEU A 64 -9.44 10.64 1.64
C LEU A 64 -10.03 10.65 3.07
N TRP A 65 -11.34 10.44 3.20
CA TRP A 65 -12.05 10.46 4.49
C TRP A 65 -11.73 11.68 5.39
N LYS A 66 -11.80 12.88 4.80
CA LYS A 66 -11.53 14.18 5.46
C LYS A 66 -10.08 14.38 5.93
N GLN A 67 -9.15 13.52 5.51
CA GLN A 67 -7.71 13.64 5.76
C GLN A 67 -6.95 13.63 4.43
N THR A 68 -5.67 14.00 4.43
CA THR A 68 -4.78 13.79 3.28
C THR A 68 -4.16 12.40 3.37
N ALA A 69 -3.77 11.82 2.22
CA ALA A 69 -3.06 10.55 2.20
C ALA A 69 -1.76 10.60 3.04
N ASP A 70 -1.00 11.70 2.98
CA ASP A 70 0.19 11.89 3.82
C ASP A 70 -0.10 11.68 5.31
N LYS A 71 -1.24 12.18 5.81
CA LYS A 71 -1.60 12.02 7.22
C LYS A 71 -2.07 10.60 7.54
N LEU A 72 -2.87 10.01 6.67
CA LEU A 72 -3.43 8.67 6.86
C LEU A 72 -2.37 7.57 6.79
N MET A 73 -1.42 7.70 5.86
CA MET A 73 -0.45 6.63 5.58
C MET A 73 0.70 6.58 6.60
N ARG A 74 0.76 7.52 7.55
CA ARG A 74 1.82 7.59 8.56
C ARG A 74 1.54 6.79 9.83
N ARG A 75 0.27 6.56 10.17
CA ARG A 75 -0.12 5.95 11.46
C ARG A 75 -1.43 5.16 11.33
N PRO A 76 -1.67 4.19 12.23
CA PRO A 76 -2.98 3.59 12.38
C PRO A 76 -4.08 4.63 12.64
N PHE A 77 -5.29 4.35 12.17
CA PHE A 77 -6.44 5.22 12.34
C PHE A 77 -7.75 4.44 12.48
N LEU A 78 -8.75 5.08 13.05
CA LEU A 78 -10.13 4.58 13.06
C LEU A 78 -10.91 5.23 11.92
N LEU A 79 -11.43 4.40 11.01
CA LEU A 79 -12.38 4.82 9.99
C LEU A 79 -13.79 4.74 10.55
N GLN A 80 -14.44 5.89 10.70
CA GLN A 80 -15.81 6.00 11.20
C GLN A 80 -16.81 5.91 10.05
N ALA A 81 -17.95 5.25 10.30
CA ALA A 81 -19.01 5.00 9.32
C ALA A 81 -18.47 4.45 7.97
N PRO A 82 -17.67 3.36 7.99
CA PRO A 82 -17.09 2.79 6.79
C PRO A 82 -18.18 2.35 5.81
N ARG A 83 -17.96 2.60 4.52
CA ARG A 83 -18.79 2.07 3.44
C ARG A 83 -17.94 1.15 2.59
N ILE A 84 -18.39 -0.09 2.44
CA ILE A 84 -17.74 -1.11 1.64
C ILE A 84 -18.64 -1.35 0.42
N SER A 85 -18.06 -1.32 -0.78
CA SER A 85 -18.78 -1.64 -2.02
C SER A 85 -19.05 -3.14 -2.13
N ASP A 86 -19.90 -3.54 -3.07
CA ASP A 86 -20.18 -4.95 -3.34
C ASP A 86 -18.92 -5.74 -3.76
N GLU A 87 -17.90 -5.05 -4.28
CA GLU A 87 -16.58 -5.60 -4.61
C GLU A 87 -15.62 -5.69 -3.40
N GLY A 88 -16.07 -5.37 -2.18
CA GLY A 88 -15.24 -5.41 -0.98
C GLY A 88 -14.27 -4.24 -0.82
N LYS A 89 -14.39 -3.18 -1.64
CA LYS A 89 -13.51 -1.99 -1.57
C LYS A 89 -14.11 -0.91 -0.65
N LEU A 90 -13.26 -0.21 0.07
CA LEU A 90 -13.66 0.94 0.86
C LEU A 90 -14.00 2.12 -0.06
N ALA A 91 -15.20 2.65 0.08
CA ALA A 91 -15.63 3.83 -0.63
C ALA A 91 -14.87 5.07 -0.16
N THR A 92 -14.36 5.86 -1.11
CA THR A 92 -13.60 7.09 -0.84
C THR A 92 -14.48 8.33 -0.70
N ILE A 93 -15.75 8.23 -1.08
CA ILE A 93 -16.75 9.31 -1.09
C ILE A 93 -17.86 8.99 -0.09
N GLY A 94 -18.36 10.02 0.59
CA GLY A 94 -19.48 9.94 1.53
C GLY A 94 -19.15 10.56 2.88
N ASP A 95 -19.88 10.16 3.90
CA ASP A 95 -19.78 10.73 5.25
C ASP A 95 -18.65 10.15 6.10
N SER A 96 -18.02 9.06 5.63
CA SER A 96 -16.92 8.39 6.33
C SER A 96 -15.78 9.36 6.62
N PHE A 97 -15.20 9.25 7.81
CA PHE A 97 -14.10 10.11 8.22
C PHE A 97 -13.07 9.34 9.03
N ALA A 98 -11.81 9.70 8.85
CA ALA A 98 -10.71 9.07 9.54
C ALA A 98 -10.33 9.88 10.79
N GLN A 99 -10.22 9.18 11.91
CA GLN A 99 -9.69 9.69 13.16
C GLN A 99 -8.33 9.03 13.40
N ASN A 100 -7.26 9.80 13.20
CA ASN A 100 -5.90 9.32 13.45
C ASN A 100 -5.74 8.92 14.91
N GLN A 101 -5.10 7.78 15.14
CA GLN A 101 -4.65 7.42 16.48
C GLN A 101 -3.35 8.16 16.80
N THR A 102 -3.14 8.44 18.08
CA THR A 102 -1.91 9.09 18.56
C THR A 102 -0.70 8.19 18.40
N ASP A 103 -0.93 6.89 18.50
CA ASP A 103 0.11 5.89 18.61
C ASP A 103 0.64 5.52 17.23
N PHE A 104 1.94 5.21 17.18
CA PHE A 104 2.54 4.65 15.99
C PHE A 104 2.22 3.16 15.89
N LEU A 105 2.50 2.59 14.73
CA LEU A 105 2.46 1.14 14.51
C LEU A 105 3.42 0.47 15.51
N ASP A 106 2.88 -0.38 16.38
CA ASP A 106 3.70 -1.11 17.35
C ASP A 106 4.31 -2.37 16.71
N VAL A 107 5.43 -2.84 17.24
CA VAL A 107 6.07 -4.09 16.81
C VAL A 107 5.13 -5.28 16.98
N THR A 108 4.25 -5.24 18.00
CA THR A 108 3.22 -6.27 18.22
C THR A 108 2.23 -6.35 17.05
N ASP A 109 1.83 -5.20 16.49
CA ASP A 109 0.93 -5.15 15.35
C ASP A 109 1.59 -5.74 14.11
N TYR A 110 2.86 -5.44 13.90
CA TYR A 110 3.62 -6.02 12.81
C TYR A 110 3.78 -7.55 12.96
N HIS A 111 4.05 -8.04 14.16
CA HIS A 111 4.11 -9.48 14.42
C HIS A 111 2.77 -10.18 14.22
N GLN A 112 1.65 -9.55 14.60
CA GLN A 112 0.32 -10.09 14.31
C GLN A 112 0.07 -10.15 12.80
N LEU A 113 0.43 -9.10 12.05
CA LEU A 113 0.34 -9.12 10.59
C LEU A 113 1.18 -10.28 10.03
N GLN A 114 2.40 -10.47 10.51
CA GLN A 114 3.27 -11.59 10.12
C GLN A 114 2.59 -12.93 10.30
N THR A 115 1.98 -13.20 11.46
CA THR A 115 1.37 -14.52 11.73
C THR A 115 0.14 -14.82 10.88
N GLU A 116 -0.57 -13.79 10.41
CA GLU A 116 -1.89 -13.94 9.78
C GLU A 116 -1.84 -13.80 8.24
N LEU A 117 -0.96 -12.95 7.72
CA LEU A 117 -0.93 -12.57 6.29
C LEU A 117 0.51 -12.45 5.78
N GLY A 118 0.71 -12.79 4.51
CA GLY A 118 1.97 -12.61 3.81
C GLY A 118 2.82 -13.88 3.70
N ILE A 119 3.91 -13.78 2.94
CA ILE A 119 4.77 -14.90 2.58
C ILE A 119 6.10 -14.79 3.33
N HIS A 120 6.43 -15.86 4.05
CA HIS A 120 7.66 -16.01 4.83
C HIS A 120 8.75 -16.78 4.08
N ASN A 121 8.35 -17.65 3.15
CA ASN A 121 9.23 -18.41 2.27
C ASN A 121 8.99 -17.94 0.84
N TRP A 122 9.88 -17.14 0.29
CA TRP A 122 9.72 -16.54 -1.03
C TRP A 122 9.77 -17.56 -2.18
N GLN A 123 10.19 -18.80 -1.93
CA GLN A 123 10.02 -19.89 -2.89
C GLN A 123 8.55 -20.26 -3.13
N ASP A 124 7.62 -19.81 -2.27
CA ASP A 124 6.19 -20.04 -2.46
C ASP A 124 5.55 -19.04 -3.44
N LEU A 125 6.27 -17.96 -3.80
CA LEU A 125 5.79 -16.91 -4.70
C LEU A 125 5.33 -17.42 -6.08
N PRO A 126 6.08 -18.30 -6.78
CA PRO A 126 5.66 -18.79 -8.09
C PRO A 126 4.31 -19.53 -8.03
N ASN A 127 4.12 -20.35 -7.00
CA ASN A 127 2.85 -21.07 -6.79
C ASN A 127 1.72 -20.07 -6.50
N TYR A 128 1.98 -19.11 -5.60
CA TYR A 128 1.02 -18.05 -5.29
C TYR A 128 0.54 -17.33 -6.55
N PHE A 129 1.45 -16.89 -7.43
CA PHE A 129 1.08 -16.17 -8.66
C PHE A 129 0.42 -17.06 -9.71
N THR A 130 0.68 -18.37 -9.71
CA THR A 130 0.02 -19.32 -10.62
C THR A 130 -1.46 -19.48 -10.27
N ASP A 131 -1.79 -19.43 -8.98
CA ASP A 131 -3.15 -19.60 -8.48
C ASP A 131 -3.98 -18.30 -8.50
N GLN A 132 -3.38 -17.15 -8.81
CA GLN A 132 -4.11 -15.87 -8.84
C GLN A 132 -4.89 -15.70 -10.15
N PRO A 133 -6.20 -15.36 -10.08
CA PRO A 133 -6.97 -15.04 -11.28
C PRO A 133 -6.42 -13.78 -11.96
N GLU A 134 -6.40 -13.78 -13.29
CA GLU A 134 -6.04 -12.60 -14.07
C GLU A 134 -6.94 -11.42 -13.72
N GLY A 135 -6.35 -10.27 -13.40
CA GLY A 135 -7.04 -8.98 -13.34
C GLY A 135 -6.98 -8.24 -12.00
N PHE A 136 -6.67 -8.91 -10.89
CA PHE A 136 -6.51 -8.22 -9.61
C PHE A 136 -5.58 -8.97 -8.66
N LEU A 137 -4.32 -8.54 -8.58
CA LEU A 137 -3.42 -9.05 -7.55
C LEU A 137 -3.82 -8.42 -6.21
N SER A 138 -4.31 -9.25 -5.30
CA SER A 138 -4.40 -8.85 -3.90
C SER A 138 -3.01 -8.43 -3.41
N PRO A 139 -2.93 -7.36 -2.62
CA PRO A 139 -1.65 -6.90 -2.07
C PRO A 139 -1.04 -8.04 -1.26
N LEU A 140 0.22 -8.32 -1.54
CA LEU A 140 0.98 -9.39 -0.91
C LEU A 140 2.06 -8.77 -0.03
N VAL A 141 2.14 -9.21 1.23
CA VAL A 141 3.19 -8.78 2.14
C VAL A 141 4.32 -9.80 2.11
N LEU A 142 5.54 -9.33 1.91
CA LEU A 142 6.76 -10.12 2.00
C LEU A 142 7.44 -9.85 3.34
N HIS A 143 7.70 -10.91 4.10
CA HIS A 143 8.35 -10.78 5.40
C HIS A 143 9.86 -10.88 5.26
N ILE A 144 10.54 -9.80 5.66
CA ILE A 144 11.99 -9.70 5.64
C ILE A 144 12.50 -10.07 7.04
N LYS A 145 13.32 -11.13 7.12
CA LYS A 145 13.95 -11.56 8.36
C LYS A 145 15.22 -10.77 8.65
N SER A 146 16.02 -10.55 7.62
CA SER A 146 17.29 -9.85 7.72
C SER A 146 17.59 -9.15 6.42
N TYR A 147 18.52 -8.21 6.47
CA TYR A 147 18.95 -7.46 5.31
C TYR A 147 20.45 -7.19 5.38
N ASN A 148 21.07 -7.09 4.21
CA ASN A 148 22.47 -6.71 4.10
C ASN A 148 22.61 -5.19 3.93
N PRO A 149 23.82 -4.63 4.14
CA PRO A 149 24.08 -3.22 3.85
C PRO A 149 23.70 -2.85 2.42
N LEU A 150 23.24 -1.61 2.24
CA LEU A 150 22.94 -1.06 0.93
C LEU A 150 24.23 -0.96 0.09
N ILE A 151 24.16 -1.42 -1.15
CA ILE A 151 25.28 -1.41 -2.09
C ILE A 151 24.99 -0.36 -3.17
N TRP A 152 25.94 0.54 -3.41
CA TRP A 152 25.86 1.44 -4.55
C TRP A 152 26.37 0.74 -5.81
N HIS A 153 25.50 0.58 -6.80
CA HIS A 153 25.85 0.03 -8.10
C HIS A 153 26.19 1.16 -9.06
N GLU A 154 27.48 1.51 -9.13
CA GLU A 154 27.98 2.69 -9.86
C GLU A 154 27.55 2.73 -11.33
N VAL A 155 27.57 1.60 -12.04
CA VAL A 155 27.26 1.56 -13.47
C VAL A 155 25.79 1.89 -13.74
N GLU A 156 24.89 1.35 -12.91
CA GLU A 156 23.43 1.50 -13.06
C GLU A 156 22.89 2.72 -12.30
N GLN A 157 23.77 3.42 -11.57
CA GLN A 157 23.42 4.57 -10.73
C GLN A 157 22.22 4.26 -9.81
N CYS A 158 22.24 3.07 -9.20
CA CYS A 158 21.17 2.60 -8.33
C CYS A 158 21.74 2.05 -7.02
N VAL A 159 20.92 2.11 -5.97
CA VAL A 159 21.22 1.45 -4.70
C VAL A 159 20.54 0.08 -4.72
N ILE A 160 21.31 -0.98 -4.50
CA ILE A 160 20.81 -2.33 -4.37
C ILE A 160 20.74 -2.68 -2.88
N TRP A 161 19.62 -3.24 -2.47
CA TRP A 161 19.42 -3.76 -1.13
C TRP A 161 19.07 -5.24 -1.20
N GLU A 162 19.94 -6.08 -0.66
CA GLU A 162 19.63 -7.48 -0.47
C GLU A 162 18.85 -7.66 0.83
N VAL A 163 17.68 -8.24 0.69
CA VAL A 163 16.79 -8.63 1.79
C VAL A 163 16.64 -10.14 1.78
N VAL A 164 16.46 -10.75 2.95
CA VAL A 164 16.45 -12.20 3.13
C VAL A 164 15.21 -12.61 3.92
N ASP A 165 14.56 -13.67 3.47
CA ASP A 165 13.37 -14.24 4.09
C ASP A 165 13.68 -15.16 5.28
N ASN A 166 12.65 -15.83 5.82
CA ASN A 166 12.84 -16.71 6.98
C ASN A 166 13.70 -17.96 6.70
N ASN A 167 13.77 -18.36 5.44
CA ASN A 167 14.38 -19.57 4.92
C ASN A 167 15.77 -19.32 4.32
N GLY A 168 16.24 -18.07 4.32
CA GLY A 168 17.54 -17.71 3.77
C GLY A 168 17.53 -17.42 2.27
N ASN A 169 16.35 -17.26 1.65
CA ASN A 169 16.23 -16.85 0.26
C ASN A 169 16.42 -15.33 0.15
N SER A 170 17.23 -14.91 -0.82
CA SER A 170 17.51 -13.49 -1.08
C SER A 170 16.63 -12.91 -2.18
N ALA A 171 16.24 -11.65 -2.00
CA ALA A 171 15.66 -10.79 -3.03
C ALA A 171 16.44 -9.48 -3.06
N PHE A 172 16.63 -8.93 -4.26
CA PHE A 172 17.41 -7.72 -4.48
C PHE A 172 16.49 -6.57 -4.88
N CYS A 173 16.33 -5.61 -3.98
CA CYS A 173 15.56 -4.39 -4.21
C CYS A 173 16.46 -3.32 -4.82
N ALA A 174 16.17 -2.87 -6.04
CA ALA A 174 16.90 -1.79 -6.69
C ALA A 174 16.16 -0.45 -6.55
N PHE A 175 16.80 0.52 -5.92
CA PHE A 175 16.33 1.90 -5.79
C PHE A 175 17.02 2.78 -6.82
N ILE A 176 16.28 3.17 -7.85
CA ILE A 176 16.78 4.03 -8.92
C ILE A 176 16.39 5.47 -8.59
N GLY A 177 17.39 6.31 -8.29
CA GLY A 177 17.16 7.73 -8.14
C GLY A 177 16.80 8.34 -9.49
N LYS A 178 15.55 8.78 -9.67
CA LYS A 178 15.23 9.71 -10.78
C LYS A 178 15.85 11.07 -10.46
N ALA A 179 17.14 11.22 -10.67
CA ALA A 179 17.76 12.53 -10.76
C ALA A 179 17.16 13.24 -11.97
N LYS A 180 16.14 14.09 -11.75
CA LYS A 180 15.86 15.18 -12.69
C LYS A 180 17.10 16.07 -12.66
N ARG A 181 18.04 15.84 -13.59
CA ARG A 181 19.09 16.80 -13.92
C ARG A 181 18.40 18.10 -14.31
N LYS A 182 18.23 19.02 -13.36
CA LYS A 182 18.19 20.45 -13.68
C LYS A 182 19.64 20.82 -13.97
N ILE A 183 20.01 20.72 -15.24
CA ILE A 183 21.12 21.51 -15.75
C ILE A 183 20.58 22.94 -15.76
N ILE A 184 21.15 23.79 -14.90
CA ILE A 184 21.12 25.24 -15.09
C ILE A 184 22.31 25.56 -15.99
#